data_AF-A0A4P6XAP2-F1
#
_entry.id   AF-A0A4P6XAP2-F1
#
_cell.length_a   1.000
_cell.length_b   1.000
_cell.length_c   1.000
_cell.angle_alpha   90.00
_cell.angle_beta   90.00
_cell.angle_gamma   90.00
#
_symmetry.space_group_name_H-M   'P 1'
#
loop_
_entity.id
_entity.type
_entity.pdbx_description
1 polymer ?
#
loop_
_entity_poly.entity_id
_entity_poly.type
_entity_poly.pdbx_seq_one_letter_code
_entity_poly.pdbx_strand_id
1 'polypeptide(L)'
;MREISIEGFGGFVGAGGPASHVHQRGRLDWSALSAADQAALDRLFAAQARVDANLFYRLTRVGAGGTETVDALPDQIPPALLASVQTTLD
;
A
#
# COMPACT_ATOMS: atom_id res chain seq x y z
N MET A 1 -2.50 -2.47 -18.86
CA MET A 1 -1.48 -2.60 -17.81
C MET A 1 -2.21 -2.48 -16.48
N ARG A 2 -1.98 -3.38 -15.53
CA ARG A 2 -2.57 -3.31 -14.18
C ARG A 2 -1.48 -2.84 -13.24
N GLU A 3 -1.69 -1.70 -12.60
CA GLU A 3 -0.73 -1.11 -11.68
C GLU A 3 -1.30 -1.17 -10.26
N ILE A 4 -0.44 -1.38 -9.27
CA ILE A 4 -0.78 -1.23 -7.87
C ILE A 4 0.15 -0.20 -7.22
N SER A 5 -0.45 0.77 -6.54
CA SER A 5 0.22 1.74 -5.69
C SER A 5 -0.10 1.44 -4.23
N ILE A 6 0.88 1.66 -3.37
CA ILE A 6 0.75 1.53 -1.92
C ILE A 6 1.21 2.84 -1.27
N GLU A 7 0.44 3.34 -0.32
CA GLU A 7 0.70 4.59 0.39
C GLU A 7 0.56 4.34 1.89
N GLY A 8 1.59 4.69 2.68
CA GLY A 8 1.56 4.58 4.14
C GLY A 8 0.90 5.80 4.76
N PHE A 9 -0.07 5.56 5.64
CA PHE A 9 -0.81 6.56 6.39
C PHE A 9 -0.69 6.31 7.88
N GLY A 10 -0.32 7.34 8.62
CA GLY A 10 -0.04 7.22 10.05
C GLY A 10 1.31 6.57 10.32
N GLY A 11 1.64 6.43 11.60
CA GLY A 11 3.00 6.14 12.04
C GLY A 11 3.80 7.42 12.30
N PHE A 12 4.18 7.61 13.56
CA PHE A 12 5.19 8.58 13.93
C PHE A 12 6.52 8.17 13.28
N VAL A 13 6.90 8.80 12.18
CA VAL A 13 8.30 8.78 11.76
C VAL A 13 8.95 10.01 12.37
N GLY A 14 9.36 9.87 13.63
CA GLY A 14 10.27 10.81 14.25
C GLY A 14 11.63 10.71 13.56
N ALA A 15 11.85 11.52 12.52
CA ALA A 15 13.17 11.87 12.01
C ALA A 15 13.05 13.01 10.98
N GLY A 16 12.99 14.27 11.43
CA GLY A 16 13.11 15.41 10.50
C GLY A 16 12.53 16.75 10.94
N GLY A 17 12.74 17.20 12.18
CA GLY A 17 12.39 18.57 12.56
C GLY A 17 10.91 18.97 12.42
N PRO A 18 10.55 20.23 12.69
CA PRO A 18 9.15 20.69 12.72
C PRO A 18 8.49 20.83 11.33
N ALA A 19 9.08 20.32 10.25
CA ALA A 19 8.61 20.57 8.88
C ALA A 19 8.76 19.41 7.87
N SER A 20 9.47 18.31 8.17
CA SER A 20 9.57 17.20 7.20
C SER A 20 8.37 16.28 7.31
N HIS A 21 7.59 16.22 6.23
CA HIS A 21 6.56 15.20 6.06
C HIS A 21 7.20 13.95 5.45
N VAL A 22 7.09 12.83 6.18
CA VAL A 22 7.55 11.54 5.67
C VAL A 22 6.45 10.96 4.79
N HIS A 23 6.76 10.78 3.51
CA HIS A 23 5.86 10.15 2.56
C HIS A 23 6.32 8.71 2.31
N GLN A 24 5.46 7.75 2.62
CA GLN A 24 5.69 6.34 2.30
C GLN A 24 4.87 6.00 1.06
N ARG A 25 5.52 5.81 -0.09
CA ARG A 25 4.83 5.45 -1.34
C ARG A 25 5.61 4.39 -2.11
N GLY A 26 4.88 3.40 -2.61
CA GLY A 26 5.40 2.36 -3.49
C GLY A 26 4.49 2.20 -4.70
N ARG A 27 5.06 1.75 -5.82
CA ARG A 27 4.33 1.47 -7.05
C ARG A 27 4.95 0.24 -7.72
N LEU A 28 4.11 -0.70 -8.10
CA LEU A 28 4.50 -1.94 -8.75
C LEU A 28 3.52 -2.28 -9.86
N ASP A 29 4.02 -2.91 -10.90
CA ASP A 29 3.18 -3.60 -11.86
C ASP A 29 2.56 -4.84 -11.21
N TRP A 30 1.26 -5.05 -11.43
CA TRP A 30 0.57 -6.23 -10.93
C TRP A 30 1.21 -7.54 -11.44
N SER A 31 1.72 -7.51 -12.67
CA SER A 31 2.44 -8.65 -13.27
C SER A 31 3.82 -8.90 -12.67
N ALA A 32 4.40 -7.96 -11.91
CA ALA A 32 5.65 -8.16 -11.21
C ALA A 32 5.47 -8.92 -9.87
N LEU A 33 4.23 -8.99 -9.37
CA LEU A 33 3.89 -9.73 -8.16
C LEU A 33 3.78 -11.23 -8.45
N SER A 34 4.14 -12.07 -7.48
CA SER A 34 3.94 -13.51 -7.60
C SER A 34 2.45 -13.86 -7.63
N ALA A 35 2.08 -15.03 -8.16
CA ALA A 35 0.69 -15.49 -8.18
C ALA A 35 0.09 -15.59 -6.76
N ALA A 36 0.91 -15.90 -5.75
CA ALA A 36 0.50 -15.93 -4.35
C ALA A 36 0.19 -14.52 -3.81
N ASP A 37 1.05 -13.54 -4.11
CA ASP A 37 0.85 -12.14 -3.69
C ASP A 37 -0.37 -11.52 -4.38
N GLN A 38 -0.55 -11.81 -5.68
CA GLN A 38 -1.73 -11.38 -6.44
C GLN A 38 -3.02 -11.93 -5.81
N ALA A 39 -3.04 -13.22 -5.46
CA ALA A 39 -4.21 -13.83 -4.81
C ALA A 39 -4.49 -13.26 -3.42
N ALA A 40 -3.45 -12.92 -2.65
CA ALA A 40 -3.60 -12.26 -1.35
C ALA A 40 -4.21 -10.85 -1.50
N LEU A 41 -3.71 -10.07 -2.45
CA LEU A 41 -4.27 -8.75 -2.76
C LEU A 41 -5.70 -8.84 -3.25
N ASP A 42 -6.01 -9.78 -4.15
CA ASP A 42 -7.39 -9.97 -4.63
C ASP A 42 -8.36 -10.28 -3.48
N ARG A 43 -7.96 -11.11 -2.51
CA ARG A 43 -8.76 -11.33 -1.31
C ARG A 43 -8.93 -10.07 -0.47
N LEU A 44 -7.87 -9.27 -0.37
CA LEU A 44 -7.90 -8.03 0.41
C LEU A 44 -8.84 -7.00 -0.23
N PHE A 45 -8.74 -6.80 -1.54
CA PHE A 45 -9.66 -5.95 -2.31
C PHE A 45 -11.10 -6.48 -2.29
N ALA A 46 -11.30 -7.81 -2.30
CA ALA A 46 -12.63 -8.41 -2.20
C ALA A 46 -13.24 -8.28 -0.80
N ALA A 47 -12.41 -8.31 0.25
CA ALA A 47 -12.87 -8.20 1.63
C ALA A 47 -13.34 -6.78 1.98
N GLN A 48 -12.77 -5.73 1.35
CA GLN A 48 -13.00 -4.32 1.68
C GLN A 48 -13.05 -4.09 3.20
N ALA A 49 -12.11 -4.71 3.91
CA ALA A 49 -12.11 -4.68 5.36
C ALA A 49 -11.87 -3.24 5.84
N ARG A 50 -12.68 -2.78 6.78
CA ARG A 50 -12.46 -1.50 7.43
C ARG A 50 -11.27 -1.64 8.37
N VAL A 51 -10.27 -0.78 8.19
CA VAL A 51 -9.10 -0.71 9.06
C VAL A 51 -9.30 0.43 10.05
N ASP A 52 -9.54 0.08 11.32
CA ASP A 52 -9.57 1.04 12.43
C ASP A 52 -8.22 1.01 13.17
N ALA A 53 -7.18 1.58 12.54
CA ALA A 53 -5.85 1.69 13.12
C ALA A 53 -5.24 3.08 12.90
N ASN A 54 -4.38 3.50 13.81
CA ASN A 54 -3.64 4.76 13.72
C ASN A 54 -2.51 4.72 12.68
N LEU A 55 -2.11 3.52 12.24
CA LEU A 55 -1.13 3.26 11.19
C LEU A 55 -1.74 2.21 10.26
N PHE A 56 -1.88 2.55 8.99
CA PHE A 56 -2.40 1.69 7.95
C PHE A 56 -1.78 2.07 6.60
N TYR A 57 -1.88 1.19 5.62
CA TYR A 57 -1.48 1.47 4.25
C TYR A 57 -2.70 1.43 3.35
N ARG A 58 -2.78 2.39 2.45
CA ARG A 58 -3.77 2.45 1.40
C ARG A 58 -3.21 1.83 0.14
N LEU A 59 -3.90 0.81 -0.36
CA LEU A 59 -3.58 0.14 -1.61
C LEU A 59 -4.54 0.62 -2.67
N THR A 60 -4.01 1.09 -3.79
CA THR A 60 -4.79 1.52 -4.94
C THR A 60 -4.38 0.68 -6.13
N ARG A 61 -5.31 -0.11 -6.68
CA ARG A 61 -5.08 -0.83 -7.94
C ARG A 61 -5.83 -0.15 -9.08
N VAL A 62 -5.16 0.00 -10.22
CA VAL A 62 -5.76 0.51 -11.45
C VAL A 62 -5.89 -0.65 -12.43
N GLY A 63 -7.13 -1.00 -12.75
CA GLY A 63 -7.46 -2.10 -13.66
C GLY A 63 -8.43 -1.69 -14.77
N ALA A 64 -8.75 -2.66 -15.62
CA ALA A 64 -9.69 -2.46 -16.74
C ALA A 64 -11.12 -2.08 -16.28
N GLY A 65 -11.48 -2.39 -15.03
CA GLY A 65 -12.76 -2.04 -14.42
C GLY A 65 -12.76 -0.71 -13.66
N GLY A 66 -11.64 0.02 -13.64
CA GLY A 66 -11.49 1.27 -12.91
C GLY A 66 -10.42 1.21 -11.82
N THR A 67 -10.41 2.24 -10.98
CA THR A 67 -9.50 2.35 -9.83
C THR A 67 -10.21 1.86 -8.59
N GLU A 68 -9.63 0.87 -7.92
CA GLU A 68 -10.12 0.36 -6.63
C GLU A 68 -9.11 0.69 -5.55
N THR A 69 -9.61 1.10 -4.39
CA THR A 69 -8.79 1.47 -3.24
C THR A 69 -9.26 0.72 -2.00
N VAL A 70 -8.33 0.22 -1.22
CA VAL A 70 -8.59 -0.50 0.03
C VAL A 70 -7.51 -0.14 1.06
N ASP A 71 -7.92 0.01 2.31
CA ASP A 71 -6.99 0.25 3.41
C ASP A 71 -6.64 -1.10 4.06
N ALA A 72 -5.37 -1.29 4.43
CA ALA A 72 -4.85 -2.54 4.96
C ALA A 72 -3.83 -2.28 6.08
N LEU A 73 -3.72 -3.23 7.01
CA LEU A 73 -2.63 -3.25 7.97
C LEU A 73 -1.35 -3.81 7.33
N PRO A 74 -0.15 -3.41 7.80
CA PRO A 74 1.11 -3.95 7.30
C PRO A 74 1.15 -5.49 7.29
N ASP A 75 0.60 -6.13 8.32
CA ASP A 75 0.57 -7.59 8.42
C ASP A 75 -0.34 -8.28 7.39
N GLN A 76 -1.23 -7.54 6.75
CA GLN A 76 -2.15 -8.03 5.71
C GLN A 76 -1.60 -7.86 4.31
N ILE A 77 -0.50 -7.11 4.16
CA ILE A 77 0.05 -6.74 2.86
C ILE A 77 1.17 -7.71 2.51
N PRO A 78 1.22 -8.20 1.25
CA PRO A 78 2.32 -9.04 0.83
C PRO A 78 3.67 -8.33 1.02
N PRO A 79 4.70 -9.04 1.54
CA PRO A 79 6.00 -8.44 1.84
C PRO A 79 6.69 -7.88 0.59
N ALA A 80 6.45 -8.46 -0.59
CA ALA A 80 6.96 -7.93 -1.85
C ALA A 80 6.44 -6.51 -2.16
N LEU A 81 5.17 -6.23 -1.82
CA LEU A 81 4.57 -4.92 -2.03
C LEU A 81 5.02 -3.93 -0.96
N LEU A 82 5.12 -4.34 0.30
CA LEU A 82 5.72 -3.51 1.35
C LEU A 82 7.18 -3.16 1.05
N ALA A 83 7.97 -4.11 0.52
CA ALA A 83 9.36 -3.87 0.14
C ALA A 83 9.50 -2.85 -1.01
N SER A 84 8.45 -2.63 -1.79
CA SER A 84 8.42 -1.58 -2.83
C SER A 84 8.15 -0.17 -2.29
N VAL A 85 7.71 -0.06 -1.03
CA VAL A 85 7.43 1.23 -0.39
C VAL A 85 8.76 1.94 -0.18
N GLN A 86 8.94 3.05 -0.90
CA GLN A 86 10.04 3.97 -0.66
C GLN A 86 9.57 5.03 0.32
N THR A 87 10.41 5.29 1.32
CA THR A 87 10.20 6.38 2.25
C THR A 87 10.96 7.58 1.72
N THR A 88 10.25 8.61 1.27
CA THR A 88 10.81 9.89 0.85
C THR A 88 10.62 10.92 1.95
N LEU A 89 11.65 11.72 2.20
CA LEU A 89 11.63 12.86 3.11
C LEU A 89 11.59 14.13 2.25
N ASP A 90 10.57 14.97 2.43
CA ASP A 90 10.54 16.34 1.91
C ASP A 90 11.18 17.34 2.91
#